data_AF-A0A081AGI0-F1
#
_entry.id   AF-A0A081AGI0-F1
#
_cell.length_a   1.000
_cell.length_b   1.000
_cell.length_c   1.000
_cell.angle_alpha   90.00
_cell.angle_beta   90.00
_cell.angle_gamma   90.00
#
_symmetry.space_group_name_H-M   'P 1'
#
loop_
_entity.id
_entity.type
_entity.pdbx_description
1 polymer ?
#
loop_
_entity_poly.entity_id
_entity_poly.type
_entity_poly.pdbx_seq_one_letter_code
_entity_poly.pdbx_strand_id
1 'polypeptide(L)'
;PCPTTGTPGAPLVSILTWKKLKNTLKAELYLQEDETVDAENFINRASRFIHNVEDWALKLRFQVSYARILDSKRKFLDAALRYYEFSQSKPDEVDPDDLLELLSKAVTCAILASAGPQRSRLLGTLYKDERVKNSEYVAILEKMYMEQLIRRPELVQFEKSLLPHQKAVLSNGFT
;
A
#
# COMPACT_ATOMS: atom_id res chain seq x y z
N PRO A 1 -20.57 -41.07 36.90
CA PRO A 1 -20.53 -39.59 36.90
C PRO A 1 -19.73 -39.08 35.68
N CYS A 2 -20.43 -38.46 34.73
CA CYS A 2 -19.88 -37.95 33.47
C CYS A 2 -18.83 -36.83 33.69
N PRO A 3 -17.88 -36.63 32.76
CA PRO A 3 -16.96 -35.51 32.79
C PRO A 3 -17.65 -34.28 32.18
N THR A 4 -17.82 -33.21 32.94
CA THR A 4 -18.18 -31.90 32.39
C THR A 4 -16.93 -31.23 31.85
N THR A 5 -16.75 -31.29 30.53
CA THR A 5 -15.78 -30.52 29.76
C THR A 5 -16.15 -29.03 29.80
N GLY A 6 -15.49 -28.28 30.67
CA GLY A 6 -15.45 -26.82 30.61
C GLY A 6 -14.21 -26.38 29.85
N THR A 7 -14.29 -26.26 28.52
CA THR A 7 -13.29 -25.50 27.76
C THR A 7 -13.38 -24.03 28.17
N PRO A 8 -12.30 -23.40 28.70
CA PRO A 8 -12.32 -21.98 28.99
C PRO A 8 -12.36 -21.22 27.66
N GLY A 9 -13.32 -20.28 27.55
CA GLY A 9 -13.48 -19.44 26.39
C GLY A 9 -12.16 -18.78 26.01
N ALA A 10 -11.71 -19.00 24.78
CA ALA A 10 -10.61 -18.25 24.21
C ALA A 10 -10.93 -16.74 24.37
N PRO A 11 -9.99 -15.91 24.88
CA PRO A 11 -10.26 -14.51 25.07
C PRO A 11 -10.72 -13.91 23.74
N LEU A 12 -11.76 -13.08 23.76
CA LEU A 12 -12.35 -12.46 22.56
C LEU A 12 -11.29 -11.82 21.65
N VAL A 13 -10.21 -11.32 22.25
CA VAL A 13 -8.99 -10.82 21.56
C VAL A 13 -8.39 -11.86 20.62
N SER A 14 -8.24 -13.13 21.04
CA SER A 14 -7.73 -14.22 20.20
C SER A 14 -8.64 -14.50 18.99
N ILE A 15 -9.96 -14.50 19.21
CA ILE A 15 -10.95 -14.75 18.14
C ILE A 15 -10.94 -13.61 17.10
N LEU A 16 -10.84 -12.35 17.55
CA LEU A 16 -10.78 -11.19 16.66
C LEU A 16 -9.47 -11.15 15.87
N THR A 17 -8.33 -11.43 16.51
CA THR A 17 -7.01 -11.55 15.86
C THR A 17 -7.02 -12.64 14.79
N TRP A 18 -7.60 -13.82 15.08
CA TRP A 18 -7.76 -14.89 14.10
C TRP A 18 -8.65 -14.50 12.92
N LYS A 19 -9.80 -13.87 13.18
CA LYS A 19 -10.71 -13.39 12.13
C LYS A 19 -10.02 -12.37 11.23
N LYS A 20 -9.24 -11.45 11.80
CA LYS A 20 -8.45 -10.47 11.05
C LYS A 20 -7.38 -11.15 10.19
N LEU A 21 -6.52 -11.97 10.79
CA LEU A 21 -5.46 -12.69 10.08
C LEU A 21 -6.05 -13.50 8.92
N LYS A 22 -7.12 -14.25 9.15
CA LYS A 22 -7.80 -15.03 8.11
C LYS A 22 -8.30 -14.15 6.95
N ASN A 23 -8.88 -12.99 7.24
CA ASN A 23 -9.40 -12.10 6.19
C ASN A 23 -8.27 -11.39 5.44
N THR A 24 -7.19 -10.97 6.11
CA THR A 24 -6.00 -10.41 5.46
C THR A 24 -5.34 -11.43 4.53
N LEU A 25 -5.16 -12.67 5.00
CA LEU A 25 -4.60 -13.75 4.18
C LEU A 25 -5.46 -14.03 2.93
N LYS A 26 -6.79 -14.05 3.08
CA LYS A 26 -7.68 -14.20 1.93
C LYS A 26 -7.51 -13.08 0.92
N ALA A 27 -7.44 -11.83 1.40
CA ALA A 27 -7.24 -10.69 0.52
C ALA A 27 -5.92 -10.78 -0.26
N GLU A 28 -4.85 -11.24 0.38
CA GLU A 28 -3.56 -11.49 -0.28
C GLU A 28 -3.63 -12.58 -1.35
N LEU A 29 -4.35 -13.68 -1.09
CA LEU A 29 -4.56 -14.74 -2.08
C LEU A 29 -5.30 -14.22 -3.32
N TYR A 30 -6.42 -13.50 -3.12
CA TYR A 30 -7.16 -12.91 -4.24
C TYR A 30 -6.34 -11.85 -5.01
N LEU A 31 -5.45 -11.11 -4.35
CA LEU A 31 -4.51 -10.21 -5.03
C LEU A 31 -3.50 -10.96 -5.90
N GLN A 32 -3.10 -12.18 -5.53
CA GLN A 32 -2.19 -13.00 -6.36
C GLN A 32 -2.89 -13.51 -7.63
N GLU A 33 -4.21 -13.66 -7.59
CA GLU A 33 -5.04 -14.08 -8.71
C GLU A 33 -5.64 -12.89 -9.49
N ASP A 34 -5.19 -11.66 -9.22
CA ASP A 34 -5.72 -10.40 -9.78
C ASP A 34 -7.24 -10.18 -9.55
N GLU A 35 -7.86 -10.90 -8.62
CA GLU A 35 -9.26 -10.77 -8.21
C GLU A 35 -9.45 -9.61 -7.20
N THR A 36 -9.23 -8.39 -7.68
CA THR A 36 -9.20 -7.17 -6.84
C THR A 36 -10.51 -6.87 -6.10
N VAL A 37 -11.66 -7.27 -6.66
CA VAL A 37 -12.99 -7.08 -6.05
C VAL A 37 -13.14 -7.93 -4.79
N ASP A 38 -12.78 -9.21 -4.87
CA ASP A 38 -12.87 -10.12 -3.74
C ASP A 38 -11.81 -9.81 -2.69
N ALA A 39 -10.60 -9.44 -3.11
CA ALA A 39 -9.58 -8.94 -2.21
C ALA A 39 -10.09 -7.76 -1.36
N GLU A 40 -10.76 -6.78 -1.98
CA GLU A 40 -11.35 -5.63 -1.30
C GLU A 40 -12.47 -6.04 -0.33
N ASN A 41 -13.31 -7.00 -0.71
CA ASN A 41 -14.37 -7.52 0.16
C ASN A 41 -13.79 -8.11 1.45
N PHE A 42 -12.71 -8.89 1.36
CA PHE A 42 -12.08 -9.50 2.54
C PHE A 42 -11.31 -8.48 3.38
N ILE A 43 -10.57 -7.54 2.77
CA ILE A 43 -9.83 -6.53 3.53
C ILE A 43 -10.77 -5.57 4.26
N ASN A 44 -11.93 -5.23 3.67
CA ASN A 44 -12.94 -4.39 4.32
C ASN A 44 -13.64 -5.10 5.49
N ARG A 45 -13.65 -6.43 5.51
CA ARG A 45 -14.09 -7.20 6.69
C ARG A 45 -13.03 -7.18 7.78
N ALA A 46 -11.74 -7.25 7.42
CA ALA A 46 -10.64 -7.16 8.36
C ALA A 46 -10.53 -5.76 9.01
N SER A 47 -10.82 -4.68 8.24
CA SER A 47 -10.71 -3.30 8.71
C SER A 47 -11.61 -3.01 9.91
N ARG A 48 -12.76 -3.69 10.04
CA ARG A 48 -13.70 -3.54 11.17
C ARG A 48 -13.10 -3.90 12.53
N PHE A 49 -12.03 -4.69 12.53
CA PHE A 49 -11.41 -5.22 13.75
C PHE A 49 -9.96 -4.72 13.94
N ILE A 50 -9.45 -3.86 13.04
CA ILE A 50 -8.04 -3.43 13.02
C ILE A 50 -7.59 -2.73 14.31
N HIS A 51 -8.48 -1.95 14.91
CA HIS A 51 -8.23 -1.12 16.10
C HIS A 51 -8.08 -1.95 17.38
N ASN A 52 -8.64 -3.17 17.41
CA ASN A 52 -8.61 -4.07 18.57
C ASN A 52 -7.41 -5.03 18.58
N VAL A 53 -6.55 -4.96 17.56
CA VAL A 53 -5.35 -5.80 17.49
C VAL A 53 -4.19 -5.02 18.07
N GLU A 54 -3.38 -5.64 18.90
CA GLU A 54 -2.16 -5.03 19.45
C GLU A 54 -0.94 -5.41 18.62
N ASP A 55 -0.94 -6.62 18.05
CA ASP A 55 0.10 -7.14 17.15
C ASP A 55 0.36 -6.20 15.97
N TRP A 56 1.56 -5.61 15.99
CA TRP A 56 2.04 -4.67 15.00
C TRP A 56 2.30 -5.33 13.65
N ALA A 57 2.92 -6.51 13.61
CA ALA A 57 3.19 -7.22 12.37
C ALA A 57 1.88 -7.52 11.62
N LEU A 58 0.84 -7.89 12.35
CA LEU A 58 -0.48 -8.11 11.77
C LEU A 58 -1.18 -6.80 11.33
N LYS A 59 -0.90 -5.65 11.99
CA LYS A 59 -1.35 -4.34 11.51
C LYS A 59 -0.64 -3.97 10.21
N LEU A 60 0.69 -4.08 10.17
CA LEU A 60 1.49 -3.78 9.00
C LEU A 60 1.03 -4.61 7.80
N ARG A 61 0.93 -5.93 7.96
CA ARG A 61 0.46 -6.84 6.90
C ARG A 61 -0.92 -6.47 6.36
N PHE A 62 -1.87 -6.14 7.24
CA PHE A 62 -3.19 -5.65 6.84
C PHE A 62 -3.10 -4.35 6.03
N GLN A 63 -2.31 -3.38 6.50
CA GLN A 63 -2.22 -2.07 5.88
C GLN A 63 -1.52 -2.10 4.52
N VAL A 64 -0.42 -2.85 4.42
CA VAL A 64 0.27 -3.09 3.15
C VAL A 64 -0.66 -3.77 2.15
N SER A 65 -1.40 -4.80 2.58
CA SER A 65 -2.41 -5.45 1.73
C SER A 65 -3.50 -4.49 1.28
N TYR A 66 -3.96 -3.62 2.17
CA TYR A 66 -4.98 -2.64 1.83
C TYR A 66 -4.46 -1.58 0.84
N ALA A 67 -3.23 -1.09 1.02
CA ALA A 67 -2.59 -0.18 0.08
C ALA A 67 -2.41 -0.83 -1.31
N ARG A 68 -2.04 -2.11 -1.38
CA ARG A 68 -1.95 -2.88 -2.64
C ARG A 68 -3.28 -2.99 -3.36
N ILE A 69 -4.38 -3.15 -2.63
CA ILE A 69 -5.74 -3.16 -3.22
C ILE A 69 -6.10 -1.79 -3.78
N LEU A 70 -5.72 -0.71 -3.09
CA LEU A 70 -5.99 0.64 -3.58
C LEU A 70 -5.17 0.96 -4.85
N ASP A 71 -3.90 0.54 -4.87
CA ASP A 71 -3.00 0.65 -6.02
C ASP A 71 -3.56 -0.11 -7.24
N SER A 72 -3.96 -1.37 -7.06
CA SER A 72 -4.56 -2.18 -8.14
C SER A 72 -5.89 -1.62 -8.65
N LYS A 73 -6.66 -0.96 -7.78
CA LYS A 73 -7.90 -0.24 -8.14
C LYS A 73 -7.66 1.17 -8.70
N ARG A 74 -6.41 1.57 -8.95
CA ARG A 74 -6.03 2.90 -9.45
C ARG A 74 -6.43 4.06 -8.54
N LYS A 75 -6.67 3.78 -7.25
CA LYS A 75 -6.84 4.79 -6.21
C LYS A 75 -5.47 5.23 -5.70
N PHE A 76 -4.62 5.68 -6.62
CA PHE A 76 -3.20 5.86 -6.37
C PHE A 76 -2.89 6.87 -5.26
N LEU A 77 -3.66 7.95 -5.13
CA LEU A 77 -3.45 8.93 -4.06
C LEU A 77 -3.67 8.32 -2.67
N ASP A 78 -4.73 7.53 -2.52
CA ASP A 78 -5.07 6.84 -1.27
C ASP A 78 -4.07 5.73 -0.94
N ALA A 79 -3.54 5.06 -1.96
CA ALA A 79 -2.48 4.07 -1.83
C ALA A 79 -1.15 4.73 -1.41
N ALA A 80 -0.77 5.82 -2.07
CA ALA A 80 0.46 6.56 -1.81
C ALA A 80 0.53 7.10 -0.37
N LEU A 81 -0.56 7.70 0.11
CA LEU A 81 -0.64 8.20 1.48
C LEU A 81 -0.43 7.09 2.51
N ARG A 82 -1.03 5.91 2.30
CA ARG A 82 -0.87 4.76 3.19
C ARG A 82 0.56 4.22 3.12
N TYR A 83 1.08 3.96 1.92
CA TYR A 83 2.45 3.47 1.79
C TYR A 83 3.47 4.41 2.46
N TYR A 84 3.29 5.72 2.31
CA TYR A 84 4.13 6.71 2.98
C TYR A 84 3.96 6.70 4.50
N GLU A 85 2.73 6.65 5.02
CA GLU A 85 2.47 6.57 6.46
C GLU A 85 3.20 5.37 7.09
N PHE A 86 3.18 4.20 6.44
CA PHE A 86 3.85 3.00 6.95
C PHE A 86 5.36 3.02 6.74
N SER A 87 5.88 3.66 5.69
CA SER A 87 7.33 3.83 5.55
C SER A 87 7.95 4.72 6.64
N GLN A 88 7.14 5.50 7.37
CA GLN A 88 7.55 6.26 8.55
C GLN A 88 7.39 5.49 9.87
N SER A 89 6.79 4.30 9.83
CA SER A 89 6.36 3.60 11.04
C SER A 89 7.44 2.65 11.58
N LYS A 90 7.68 2.74 12.90
CA LYS A 90 8.47 1.82 13.73
C LYS A 90 9.73 1.23 13.05
N PRO A 91 10.76 2.04 12.79
CA PRO A 91 12.02 1.59 12.17
C PRO A 91 12.76 0.53 12.98
N ASP A 92 12.48 0.39 14.28
CA ASP A 92 13.11 -0.61 15.14
C ASP A 92 12.44 -2.00 15.05
N GLU A 93 11.23 -2.10 14.46
CA GLU A 93 10.45 -3.34 14.37
C GLU A 93 10.32 -3.88 12.93
N VAL A 94 10.74 -3.10 11.92
CA VAL A 94 10.59 -3.43 10.50
C VAL A 94 11.95 -3.31 9.82
N ASP A 95 12.23 -4.22 8.90
CA ASP A 95 13.47 -4.16 8.11
C ASP A 95 13.57 -2.82 7.37
N PRO A 96 14.70 -2.10 7.45
CA PRO A 96 14.89 -0.84 6.72
C PRO A 96 14.66 -0.99 5.21
N ASP A 97 14.97 -2.13 4.61
CA ASP A 97 14.76 -2.37 3.19
C ASP A 97 13.27 -2.47 2.85
N ASP A 98 12.46 -3.09 3.72
CA ASP A 98 11.00 -3.14 3.58
C ASP A 98 10.38 -1.73 3.65
N LEU A 99 10.89 -0.88 4.56
CA LEU A 99 10.43 0.51 4.68
C LEU A 99 10.79 1.34 3.44
N LEU A 100 11.97 1.10 2.85
CA LEU A 100 12.36 1.72 1.58
C LEU A 100 11.49 1.23 0.42
N GLU A 101 11.11 -0.05 0.40
CA GLU A 101 10.19 -0.57 -0.60
C GLU A 101 8.81 0.11 -0.50
N LEU A 102 8.28 0.27 0.71
CA LEU A 102 7.01 0.99 0.93
C LEU A 102 7.11 2.44 0.47
N LEU A 103 8.22 3.12 0.80
CA LEU A 103 8.45 4.49 0.35
C LEU A 103 8.51 4.58 -1.19
N SER A 104 9.18 3.63 -1.84
CA SER A 104 9.24 3.55 -3.31
C SER A 104 7.83 3.39 -3.91
N LYS A 105 7.01 2.49 -3.36
CA LYS A 105 5.60 2.33 -3.80
C LYS A 105 4.80 3.61 -3.59
N ALA A 106 5.04 4.34 -2.49
CA ALA A 106 4.40 5.62 -2.23
C ALA A 106 4.74 6.66 -3.31
N VAL A 107 6.01 6.75 -3.70
CA VAL A 107 6.48 7.66 -4.76
C VAL A 107 5.84 7.30 -6.10
N THR A 108 5.87 6.03 -6.49
CA THR A 108 5.25 5.57 -7.74
C THR A 108 3.75 5.89 -7.78
N CYS A 109 3.02 5.57 -6.72
CA CYS A 109 1.58 5.88 -6.64
C CYS A 109 1.33 7.40 -6.65
N ALA A 110 2.14 8.22 -5.98
CA ALA A 110 1.98 9.66 -6.00
C ALA A 110 2.20 10.25 -7.40
N ILE A 111 3.17 9.72 -8.17
CA ILE A 111 3.41 10.11 -9.55
C ILE A 111 2.20 9.75 -10.44
N LEU A 112 1.65 8.55 -10.29
CA LEU A 112 0.51 8.05 -11.07
C LEU A 112 -0.84 8.66 -10.69
N ALA A 113 -0.96 9.24 -9.49
CA ALA A 113 -2.21 9.84 -9.03
C ALA A 113 -2.66 11.03 -9.91
N SER A 114 -3.97 11.23 -10.00
CA SER A 114 -4.55 12.38 -10.72
C SER A 114 -4.04 13.71 -10.15
N ALA A 115 -3.80 14.68 -11.02
CA ALA A 115 -3.39 16.02 -10.63
C ALA A 115 -4.42 16.67 -9.69
N GLY A 116 -3.93 17.32 -8.63
CA GLY A 116 -4.78 18.01 -7.67
C GLY A 116 -4.02 18.48 -6.43
N PRO A 117 -4.60 19.37 -5.60
CA PRO A 117 -3.90 20.01 -4.48
C PRO A 117 -3.33 19.01 -3.46
N GLN A 118 -4.05 17.93 -3.18
CA GLN A 118 -3.61 16.90 -2.23
C GLN A 118 -2.41 16.12 -2.77
N ARG A 119 -2.40 15.79 -4.06
CA ARG A 119 -1.25 15.16 -4.73
C ARG A 119 -0.04 16.08 -4.71
N SER A 120 -0.19 17.36 -5.05
CA SER A 120 0.94 18.30 -5.05
C SER A 120 1.58 18.45 -3.68
N ARG A 121 0.77 18.47 -2.61
CA ARG A 121 1.28 18.45 -1.22
C ARG A 121 2.06 17.17 -0.93
N LEU A 122 1.53 16.01 -1.32
CA LEU A 122 2.20 14.73 -1.11
C LEU A 122 3.53 14.64 -1.87
N LEU A 123 3.58 15.09 -3.12
CA LEU A 123 4.83 15.15 -3.90
C LEU A 123 5.88 16.02 -3.20
N GLY A 124 5.47 17.16 -2.65
CA GLY A 124 6.36 18.03 -1.87
C GLY A 124 6.84 17.40 -0.55
N THR A 125 6.00 16.60 0.09
CA THR A 125 6.40 15.81 1.27
C THR A 125 7.42 14.74 0.89
N LEU A 126 7.16 13.96 -0.16
CA LEU A 126 8.05 12.90 -0.64
C LEU A 126 9.40 13.44 -1.12
N TYR A 127 9.40 14.57 -1.84
CA TYR A 127 10.63 15.21 -2.33
C TYR A 127 11.55 15.66 -1.20
N LYS A 128 10.99 16.01 -0.03
CA LYS A 128 11.75 16.42 1.16
C LYS A 128 12.23 15.24 2.01
N ASP A 129 11.78 14.02 1.75
CA ASP A 129 12.27 12.83 2.46
C ASP A 129 13.62 12.41 1.88
N GLU A 130 14.69 12.54 2.67
CA GLU A 130 16.06 12.26 2.25
C GLU A 130 16.26 10.84 1.72
N ARG A 131 15.46 9.87 2.18
CA ARG A 131 15.55 8.47 1.73
C ARG A 131 15.14 8.32 0.27
N VAL A 132 14.30 9.22 -0.25
CA VAL A 132 13.87 9.22 -1.66
C VAL A 132 14.99 9.67 -2.59
N LYS A 133 15.96 10.46 -2.10
CA LYS A 133 17.03 11.02 -2.94
C LYS A 133 17.96 9.96 -3.55
N ASN A 134 18.06 8.80 -2.90
CA ASN A 134 18.84 7.67 -3.40
C ASN A 134 18.05 6.75 -4.35
N SER A 135 16.78 7.07 -4.62
CA SER A 135 15.91 6.27 -5.49
C SER A 135 16.02 6.69 -6.95
N GLU A 136 15.86 5.73 -7.86
CA GLU A 136 15.75 5.96 -9.31
C GLU A 136 14.58 6.88 -9.71
N TYR A 137 13.59 7.06 -8.82
CA TYR A 137 12.40 7.88 -9.05
C TYR A 137 12.58 9.37 -8.69
N VAL A 138 13.73 9.77 -8.12
CA VAL A 138 13.92 11.14 -7.62
C VAL A 138 13.80 12.18 -8.74
N ALA A 139 14.34 11.90 -9.93
CA ALA A 139 14.35 12.86 -11.03
C ALA A 139 12.94 13.17 -11.57
N ILE A 140 12.09 12.15 -11.69
CA ILE A 140 10.70 12.35 -12.15
C ILE A 140 9.84 12.99 -11.06
N LEU A 141 10.08 12.63 -9.78
CA LEU A 141 9.43 13.24 -8.64
C LEU A 141 9.75 14.73 -8.53
N GLU A 142 11.03 15.10 -8.65
CA GLU A 142 11.49 16.49 -8.63
C GLU A 142 10.81 17.32 -9.73
N LYS A 143 10.83 16.81 -10.97
CA LYS A 143 10.17 17.50 -12.09
C LYS A 143 8.66 17.66 -11.89
N MET A 144 7.98 16.62 -11.41
CA MET A 144 6.56 16.69 -11.09
C MET A 144 6.27 17.72 -10.00
N TYR A 145 7.10 17.76 -8.95
CA TYR A 145 6.95 18.71 -7.85
C TYR A 145 7.24 20.16 -8.26
N MET A 146 8.25 20.37 -9.11
CA MET A 146 8.63 21.68 -9.66
C MET A 146 7.79 22.12 -10.86
N GLU A 147 6.76 21.35 -11.24
CA GLU A 147 5.91 21.62 -12.40
C GLU A 147 6.71 21.75 -13.72
N GLN A 148 7.78 20.97 -13.87
CA GLN A 148 8.66 20.93 -15.04
C GLN A 148 8.20 19.89 -16.07
N LEU A 149 8.59 20.13 -17.33
CA LEU A 149 8.32 19.20 -18.44
C LEU A 149 9.12 17.89 -18.29
N ILE A 150 8.42 16.76 -18.24
CA ILE A 150 8.99 15.41 -18.28
C ILE A 150 9.18 14.99 -19.73
N ARG A 151 10.40 14.61 -20.11
CA ARG A 151 10.71 14.23 -21.49
C ARG A 151 10.34 12.76 -21.74
N ARG A 152 10.04 12.44 -23.00
CA ARG A 152 9.68 11.07 -23.43
C ARG A 152 10.65 9.98 -22.94
N PRO A 153 11.99 10.12 -23.01
CA PRO A 153 12.90 9.07 -22.55
C PRO A 153 12.76 8.76 -21.06
N GLU A 154 12.51 9.77 -20.24
CA GLU A 154 12.33 9.65 -18.79
C GLU A 154 11.00 8.95 -18.47
N LEU A 155 9.95 9.32 -19.20
CA LEU A 155 8.65 8.68 -19.08
C LEU A 155 8.72 7.18 -19.46
N VAL A 156 9.39 6.85 -20.57
CA VAL A 156 9.58 5.46 -21.00
C VAL A 156 10.41 4.66 -20.00
N GLN A 157 11.40 5.29 -19.37
CA GLN A 157 12.19 4.64 -18.31
C GLN A 157 11.32 4.37 -17.08
N PHE A 158 10.51 5.34 -16.65
CA PHE A 158 9.57 5.17 -15.55
C PHE A 158 8.52 4.08 -15.85
N GLU A 159 7.96 4.05 -17.05
CA GLU A 159 6.97 3.05 -17.46
C GLU A 159 7.52 1.61 -17.40
N LYS A 160 8.84 1.42 -17.61
CA LYS A 160 9.48 0.10 -17.49
C LYS A 160 9.47 -0.44 -16.06
N SER A 161 9.52 0.43 -15.05
CA SER A 161 9.50 0.00 -13.64
C SER A 161 8.09 -0.25 -13.10
N LEU A 162 7.05 0.19 -13.82
CA LEU A 162 5.66 0.01 -13.41
C LEU A 162 5.20 -1.45 -13.48
N LEU A 163 4.35 -1.83 -12.53
CA LEU A 163 3.67 -3.13 -12.51
C LEU A 163 2.60 -3.20 -13.62
N PRO A 164 2.20 -4.41 -14.06
CA PRO A 164 1.20 -4.57 -15.13
C PRO A 164 -0.11 -3.81 -14.88
N HIS A 165 -0.64 -3.83 -13.65
CA HIS A 165 -1.89 -3.12 -13.31
C HIS A 165 -1.76 -1.59 -13.29
N GLN A 166 -0.53 -1.07 -13.12
CA GLN A 166 -0.23 0.37 -13.11
C GLN A 166 -0.10 0.95 -14.53
N LYS A 167 0.16 0.09 -15.52
CA LYS A 167 0.19 0.47 -16.94
C LYS A 167 -1.25 0.61 -17.41
N ALA A 168 -1.77 1.83 -17.39
CA ALA A 168 -3.09 2.11 -17.94
C ALA A 168 -3.01 2.08 -19.46
N VAL A 169 -3.54 1.03 -20.10
CA VAL A 169 -3.85 1.10 -21.54
C VAL A 169 -5.10 1.97 -21.67
N LEU A 170 -4.96 3.25 -21.99
CA LEU A 170 -6.12 4.06 -22.37
C LEU A 170 -6.60 3.57 -23.74
N SER A 171 -7.91 3.57 -23.96
CA SER A 171 -8.56 3.12 -25.20
C SER A 171 -8.22 3.95 -26.45
N ASN A 172 -7.40 4.99 -26.31
CA ASN A 172 -6.92 5.86 -27.39
C ASN A 172 -5.44 5.61 -27.75
N GLY A 173 -4.81 4.55 -27.26
CA GLY A 173 -3.45 4.16 -27.65
C GLY A 173 -2.33 5.00 -27.04
N PHE A 174 -2.63 5.83 -26.05
CA PHE A 174 -1.62 6.49 -25.21
C PHE A 174 -1.60 5.79 -23.84
N THR A 175 -0.40 5.50 -23.33
CA THR A 175 -0.16 5.08 -21.94
C THR A 175 0.27 6.27 -21.10
#